data_AF-A0A382SHL3-F1
#
_entry.id   AF-A0A382SHL3-F1
#
_cell.length_a   1.000
_cell.length_b   1.000
_cell.length_c   1.000
_cell.angle_alpha   90.00
_cell.angle_beta   90.00
_cell.angle_gamma   90.00
#
_symmetry.space_group_name_H-M   'P 1'
#
loop_
_entity.id
_entity.type
_entity.pdbx_description
1 polymer ?
#
loop_
_entity_poly.entity_id
_entity_poly.type
_entity_poly.pdbx_seq_one_letter_code
_entity_poly.pdbx_strand_id
1 'polypeptide(L)' 'MADQISDAILDAMLRADNDSRVACETLVTTGLVVVAGEVTCSGYVDIPIIVRNTIRDIGYDNEDYGFDGGTCGVM' A
#
# COMPACT_ATOMS: atom_id res chain seq x y z
N MET A 1 8.50 3.18 4.82
CA MET A 1 7.06 2.86 4.83
C MET A 1 6.46 3.06 3.45
N ALA A 2 6.51 4.28 2.87
CA ALA A 2 6.05 4.53 1.49
C ALA A 2 6.62 3.54 0.47
N ASP A 3 7.95 3.38 0.41
CA ASP A 3 8.60 2.45 -0.54
C ASP A 3 8.10 1.01 -0.37
N GLN A 4 7.99 0.53 0.88
CA GLN A 4 7.52 -0.84 1.16
C GLN A 4 6.04 -1.03 0.77
N ILE A 5 5.22 0.01 0.86
CA ILE A 5 3.83 -0.03 0.40
C ILE A 5 3.80 -0.11 -1.14
N SER A 6 4.57 0.74 -1.82
CA SER A 6 4.68 0.70 -3.29
C SER A 6 5.18 -0.66 -3.79
N ASP A 7 6.20 -1.23 -3.15
CA ASP A 7 6.73 -2.55 -3.50
C ASP A 7 5.74 -3.69 -3.20
N ALA A 8 5.01 -3.62 -2.09
CA ALA A 8 3.98 -4.62 -1.77
C ALA A 8 2.83 -4.63 -2.80
N ILE A 9 2.47 -3.46 -3.31
CA ILE A 9 1.48 -3.32 -4.39
C ILE A 9 2.04 -3.89 -5.71
N LEU A 10 3.30 -3.56 -6.06
CA LEU A 10 3.99 -4.13 -7.21
C LEU A 10 4.00 -5.66 -7.15
N ASP A 11 4.40 -6.23 -6.01
CA ASP A 11 4.43 -7.68 -5.79
C ASP A 11 3.06 -8.32 -5.92
N ALA A 12 2.01 -7.67 -5.38
CA ALA A 12 0.65 -8.17 -5.50
C ALA A 12 0.15 -8.17 -6.96
N MET A 13 0.46 -7.11 -7.71
CA MET A 13 0.11 -7.02 -9.13
C MET A 13 0.87 -8.04 -9.97
N LEU A 14 2.18 -8.20 -9.78
CA LEU A 14 2.99 -9.20 -10.49
C LEU A 14 2.56 -10.64 -10.17
N ARG A 15 2.13 -10.91 -8.93
CA ARG A 15 1.56 -12.22 -8.56
C ARG A 15 0.22 -12.50 -9.24
N ALA A 16 -0.62 -11.49 -9.40
CA ALA A 16 -1.92 -11.64 -10.06
C ALA A 16 -1.79 -11.71 -11.59
N ASP A 17 -0.84 -10.96 -12.14
CA ASP A 17 -0.55 -10.85 -13.57
C ASP A 17 0.93 -10.51 -13.79
N ASN A 18 1.70 -11.47 -14.31
CA ASN A 18 3.14 -11.34 -14.51
C ASN A 18 3.53 -10.30 -15.59
N ASP A 19 2.59 -9.90 -16.45
CA ASP A 19 2.80 -8.85 -17.47
C ASP A 19 2.38 -7.45 -16.98
N SER A 20 2.08 -7.32 -15.68
CA SER A 20 1.67 -6.04 -15.07
C SER A 20 2.72 -4.94 -15.28
N ARG A 21 2.24 -3.74 -15.62
CA ARG A 21 3.05 -2.51 -15.66
C ARG A 21 2.61 -1.61 -14.52
N VAL A 22 3.53 -1.29 -13.61
CA VAL A 22 3.20 -0.61 -12.35
C VAL A 22 4.17 0.56 -12.15
N ALA A 23 3.63 1.77 -12.17
CA ALA A 23 4.27 2.97 -11.66
C ALA A 23 3.41 3.45 -10.49
N CYS A 24 3.71 2.95 -9.28
CA CYS A 24 2.94 3.19 -8.07
C CYS A 24 3.77 4.02 -7.09
N GLU A 25 3.27 5.21 -6.76
CA GLU A 25 3.89 6.13 -5.83
C GLU A 25 3.04 6.23 -4.57
N THR A 26 3.70 6.23 -3.41
CA THR A 26 3.01 6.30 -2.12
C THR A 26 3.45 7.54 -1.36
N LEU A 27 2.50 8.40 -1.00
CA LEU A 27 2.71 9.49 -0.04
C LEU A 27 2.12 9.09 1.31
N VAL A 28 2.90 9.24 2.37
CA VAL A 28 2.42 8.99 3.75
C VAL A 28 2.60 10.25 4.60
N THR A 29 1.54 10.62 5.30
CA THR A 29 1.50 11.74 6.25
C THR A 29 0.55 11.39 7.40
N THR A 30 0.48 12.19 8.47
CA THR A 30 -0.28 11.86 9.68
C THR A 30 -1.70 11.36 9.40
N GLY A 31 -1.95 10.08 9.71
CA GLY A 31 -3.25 9.44 9.57
C GLY A 31 -3.71 9.17 8.13
N LEU A 32 -2.88 9.39 7.11
CA LEU A 32 -3.26 9.26 5.71
C LEU A 32 -2.15 8.62 4.86
N VAL A 33 -2.56 7.65 4.05
CA VAL A 33 -1.79 7.12 2.92
C VAL A 33 -2.52 7.48 1.64
N VAL A 34 -1.79 8.07 0.69
CA VAL A 34 -2.26 8.30 -0.67
C VAL A 34 -1.42 7.43 -1.60
N VAL A 35 -2.09 6.53 -2.33
CA VAL A 35 -1.49 5.71 -3.38
C VAL A 35 -1.89 6.32 -4.72
N ALA A 36 -0.91 6.66 -5.55
CA ALA A 36 -1.13 7.29 -6.84
C ALA A 36 -0.22 6.71 -7.91
N GLY A 37 -0.52 7.01 -9.18
CA GLY A 37 0.27 6.62 -10.34
C GLY A 37 -0.52 5.81 -11.36
N GLU A 38 0.20 5.17 -12.27
CA GLU A 38 -0.38 4.47 -13.42
C GLU A 38 -0.08 2.98 -13.35
N VAL A 39 -1.14 2.18 -13.41
CA VAL A 39 -1.04 0.71 -13.40
C VAL A 39 -1.81 0.11 -14.56
N THR A 40 -1.30 -0.98 -15.10
CA THR A 40 -1.98 -1.85 -16.04
C THR A 40 -1.80 -3.28 -15.58
N CYS A 41 -2.88 -3.92 -15.17
CA CYS A 41 -2.93 -5.27 -14.62
C CYS A 41 -4.29 -5.87 -15.00
N SER A 42 -4.30 -7.12 -15.45
CA SER A 42 -5.55 -7.83 -15.76
C SER A 42 -6.21 -8.46 -14.51
N GLY A 43 -5.45 -8.61 -13.43
CA GLY A 43 -5.92 -9.10 -12.14
C GLY A 43 -6.53 -8.02 -11.26
N TYR A 44 -7.32 -8.44 -10.26
CA TYR A 44 -7.82 -7.55 -9.22
C TYR A 44 -6.89 -7.58 -8.00
N VAL A 45 -6.52 -6.39 -7.50
CA VAL A 45 -5.66 -6.22 -6.34
C VAL A 45 -6.32 -5.24 -5.37
N ASP A 46 -6.56 -5.66 -4.13
CA ASP A 46 -7.16 -4.84 -3.08
C ASP A 46 -6.07 -3.97 -2.40
N ILE A 47 -5.92 -2.75 -2.92
CA ILE A 47 -4.91 -1.80 -2.46
C ILE A 47 -5.08 -1.44 -0.97
N PRO A 48 -6.29 -1.07 -0.48
CA PRO A 48 -6.48 -0.78 0.94
C PRO A 48 -6.01 -1.89 1.88
N ILE A 49 -6.31 -3.15 1.60
CA ILE A 49 -5.88 -4.26 2.46
C ILE A 49 -4.36 -4.40 2.49
N ILE A 50 -3.71 -4.32 1.33
CA ILE A 50 -2.25 -4.43 1.22
C ILE A 50 -1.57 -3.32 2.00
N VAL A 51 -1.99 -2.06 1.79
CA VAL A 51 -1.46 -0.90 2.50
C VAL A 51 -1.53 -1.11 4.02
N ARG A 52 -2.71 -1.50 4.54
CA ARG A 52 -2.92 -1.68 5.98
C ARG A 52 -2.08 -2.81 6.56
N ASN A 53 -1.95 -3.93 5.83
CA ASN A 53 -1.15 -5.06 6.28
C ASN A 53 0.34 -4.71 6.28
N THR A 54 0.86 -4.10 5.20
CA THR A 54 2.26 -3.65 5.15
C THR A 54 2.60 -2.72 6.32
N ILE A 55 1.70 -1.81 6.70
CA ILE A 55 1.89 -0.88 7.82
C ILE A 55 1.92 -1.59 9.17
N ARG A 56 1.05 -2.60 9.37
CA ARG A 56 1.06 -3.42 10.59
C ARG A 56 2.29 -4.31 10.68
N ASP A 57 2.72 -4.88 9.56
CA ASP A 57 3.87 -5.79 9.49
C ASP A 57 5.19 -5.08 9.85
N ILE A 58 5.29 -3.76 9.58
CA ILE A 58 6.43 -2.94 10.03
C ILE A 58 6.31 -2.44 11.47
N GLY A 59 5.17 -2.68 12.14
CA GLY A 59 4.95 -2.36 13.56
C GLY A 59 4.11 -1.12 13.86
N TYR A 60 3.42 -0.52 12.88
CA TYR A 60 2.45 0.56 13.13
C TYR A 60 1.04 -0.01 13.27
N ASP A 61 0.77 -0.60 14.43
CA ASP A 61 -0.49 -1.27 14.81
C ASP A 61 -1.19 -0.64 16.03
N ASN A 62 -0.68 0.51 16.50
CA ASN A 62 -1.21 1.24 17.64
C ASN A 62 -1.10 2.77 17.39
N GLU A 63 -2.20 3.49 17.62
CA GLU A 63 -2.29 4.95 17.46
C GLU A 63 -1.28 5.72 18.32
N ASP A 64 -0.87 5.18 19.47
CA ASP A 64 0.12 5.77 20.37
C ASP A 64 1.50 5.96 19.70
N TYR A 65 1.79 5.22 18.63
CA TYR A 65 3.03 5.35 17.85
C TYR A 65 2.99 6.52 16.86
N GLY A 66 1.86 7.25 16.81
CA GLY A 66 1.62 8.37 15.89
C GLY A 66 1.10 7.94 14.51
N PHE A 67 0.94 6.63 14.27
CA PHE A 67 0.37 6.06 13.06
C PHE A 67 -0.12 4.63 13.33
N ASP A 68 -1.26 4.25 12.75
CA ASP A 68 -1.80 2.89 12.87
C ASP A 68 -2.48 2.43 11.57
N GLY A 69 -2.07 1.28 11.04
CA GLY A 69 -2.64 0.66 9.85
C GLY A 69 -4.11 0.25 10.01
N GLY A 70 -4.62 0.12 11.24
CA GLY A 70 -6.04 -0.12 11.51
C GLY A 70 -6.94 1.10 11.36
N THR A 71 -6.41 2.30 11.56
CA THR A 71 -7.22 3.52 11.67
C THR A 71 -6.88 4.58 10.61
N CYS A 72 -5.71 4.49 9.95
CA CYS A 72 -5.33 5.45 8.91
C CYS A 72 -6.30 5.44 7.72
N GLY A 73 -6.49 6.60 7.10
CA GLY A 73 -7.14 6.72 5.79
C GLY A 73 -6.24 6.13 4.69
N VAL A 74 -6.86 5.48 3.70
CA VAL A 74 -6.18 5.00 2.50
C VAL A 74 -6.96 5.52 1.30
N MET A 75 -6.29 6.26 0.42
CA MET A 75 -6.84 6.89 -0.79
C MET A 75 -6.10 6.41 -2.04
#